data_AF-B8KSI7-F1
#
_entry.id   AF-B8KSI7-F1
#
_cell.length_a   1.000
_cell.length_b   1.000
_cell.length_c   1.000
_cell.angle_alpha   90.00
_cell.angle_beta   90.00
_cell.angle_gamma   90.00
#
_symmetry.space_group_name_H-M   'P 1'
#
loop_
_entity.id
_entity.type
_entity.pdbx_description
1 polymer ?
#
loop_
_entity_poly.entity_id
_entity_poly.type
_entity_poly.pdbx_seq_one_letter_code
_entity_poly.pdbx_strand_id
1 'polypeptide(L)'
;MTVQKIREWLEIIGLFSVVGSLIFVGLQMKQTQDIAIAASFQARTTTLSDGFSARAANTEALSAELRVEGINPNNQVTGLPIDIPESAGVLTELEYRAGILHALSMWQQWNNIHYQHEMGFMPDGSWSRLRSAIKRNFEQKTLASLTYKSFQWPPKFRTEIDEIIAEVEVENSQ
;
A
#
# COMPACT_ATOMS: atom_id res chain seq x y z
N MET A 1 30.23 -56.70 -22.09
CA MET A 1 30.48 -55.38 -21.47
C MET A 1 31.30 -55.61 -20.21
N THR A 2 32.49 -55.02 -20.07
CA THR A 2 33.36 -55.24 -18.91
C THR A 2 32.83 -54.50 -17.68
N VAL A 3 33.00 -55.09 -16.48
CA VAL A 3 32.53 -54.53 -15.19
C VAL A 3 32.99 -53.08 -14.97
N GLN A 4 34.17 -52.74 -15.49
CA GLN A 4 34.74 -51.39 -15.43
C GLN A 4 33.89 -50.36 -16.17
N LYS A 5 33.38 -50.70 -17.36
CA LYS A 5 32.47 -49.82 -18.13
C LYS A 5 31.15 -49.58 -17.39
N ILE A 6 30.63 -50.60 -16.69
CA ILE A 6 29.40 -50.46 -15.89
C ILE A 6 29.58 -49.43 -14.76
N ARG A 7 30.76 -49.45 -14.11
CA ARG A 7 31.08 -48.56 -13.00
C ARG A 7 31.20 -47.10 -13.46
N GLU A 8 31.87 -46.87 -14.58
CA GLU A 8 31.99 -45.55 -15.21
C GLU A 8 30.60 -44.98 -15.58
N TRP A 9 29.72 -45.79 -16.14
CA TRP A 9 28.34 -45.37 -16.45
C TRP A 9 27.53 -45.02 -15.20
N LEU A 10 27.66 -45.80 -14.12
CA LEU A 10 26.98 -45.53 -12.85
C LEU A 10 27.46 -44.23 -12.20
N GLU A 11 28.75 -43.93 -12.25
CA GLU A 11 29.30 -42.67 -11.73
C GLU A 11 28.77 -41.45 -12.50
N ILE A 12 28.72 -41.56 -13.83
CA ILE A 12 28.16 -40.49 -14.69
C ILE A 12 26.68 -40.28 -14.38
N ILE A 13 25.89 -41.36 -14.32
CA ILE A 13 24.46 -41.26 -13.98
C ILE A 13 24.25 -40.68 -12.57
N GLY A 14 25.11 -41.05 -11.62
CA GLY A 14 25.09 -40.49 -10.26
C GLY A 14 25.31 -38.97 -10.27
N LEU A 15 26.31 -38.50 -11.01
CA LEU A 15 26.57 -37.05 -11.15
C LEU A 15 25.40 -36.33 -11.81
N PHE A 16 24.84 -36.89 -12.90
CA PHE A 16 23.65 -36.33 -13.56
C PHE A 16 22.42 -36.33 -12.66
N SER A 17 22.26 -37.33 -11.79
CA SER A 17 21.17 -37.38 -10.81
C SER A 17 21.27 -36.26 -9.77
N VAL A 18 22.48 -35.95 -9.29
CA VAL A 18 22.73 -34.83 -8.37
C VAL A 18 22.49 -33.48 -9.07
N VAL A 19 22.98 -33.31 -10.30
CA VAL A 19 22.71 -32.08 -11.07
C VAL A 19 21.20 -31.91 -11.34
N GLY A 20 20.52 -33.00 -11.69
CA GLY A 20 19.08 -33.02 -11.91
C GLY A 20 18.28 -32.64 -10.66
N SER A 21 18.69 -33.12 -9.47
CA SER A 21 18.02 -32.75 -8.22
C SER A 21 18.22 -31.28 -7.88
N LEU A 22 19.41 -30.71 -8.12
CA LEU A 22 19.67 -29.28 -7.90
C LEU A 22 18.84 -28.39 -8.81
N ILE A 23 18.70 -28.74 -10.09
CA ILE A 23 17.83 -28.00 -11.03
C ILE A 23 16.38 -28.06 -10.56
N PHE A 24 15.90 -29.23 -10.15
CA PHE A 24 14.54 -29.42 -9.66
C PHE A 24 14.25 -28.56 -8.43
N VAL A 25 15.17 -28.53 -7.46
CA VAL A 25 15.06 -27.67 -6.27
C VAL A 25 15.05 -26.20 -6.66
N GLY A 26 15.93 -25.78 -7.57
CA GLY A 26 15.96 -24.39 -8.06
C GLY A 26 14.64 -23.96 -8.70
N LEU A 27 14.03 -24.84 -9.50
CA LEU A 27 12.71 -24.60 -10.09
C LEU A 27 11.59 -24.54 -9.03
N GLN A 28 11.60 -25.42 -8.04
CA GLN A 28 10.65 -25.38 -6.93
C GLN A 28 10.76 -24.09 -6.12
N MET A 29 11.97 -23.66 -5.76
CA MET A 29 12.17 -22.42 -5.00
C MET A 29 11.65 -21.20 -5.75
N LYS A 30 11.89 -21.13 -7.08
CA LYS A 30 11.33 -20.07 -7.92
C LYS A 30 9.79 -20.11 -7.92
N GLN A 31 9.20 -21.29 -8.14
CA GLN A 31 7.75 -21.43 -8.16
C GLN A 31 7.12 -21.05 -6.80
N THR A 32 7.73 -21.45 -5.69
CA THR A 32 7.29 -21.05 -4.35
C THR A 32 7.38 -19.54 -4.15
N GLN A 33 8.45 -18.91 -4.62
CA GLN A 33 8.60 -17.45 -4.55
C GLN A 33 7.52 -16.73 -5.36
N ASP A 34 7.26 -17.18 -6.59
CA ASP A 34 6.23 -16.60 -7.47
C ASP A 34 4.83 -16.72 -6.84
N ILE A 35 4.52 -17.89 -6.25
CA ILE A 35 3.26 -18.10 -5.51
C ILE A 35 3.17 -17.17 -4.30
N ALA A 36 4.25 -17.02 -3.53
CA ALA A 36 4.26 -16.15 -2.34
C ALA A 36 4.02 -14.68 -2.71
N ILE A 37 4.63 -14.20 -3.80
CA ILE A 37 4.41 -12.84 -4.32
C ILE A 37 2.95 -12.68 -4.78
N ALA A 38 2.43 -13.63 -5.57
CA ALA A 38 1.06 -13.61 -6.04
C ALA A 38 0.05 -13.62 -4.88
N ALA A 39 0.28 -14.45 -3.85
CA ALA A 39 -0.54 -14.51 -2.65
C ALA A 39 -0.51 -13.18 -1.87
N SER A 40 0.66 -12.54 -1.76
CA SER A 40 0.77 -11.20 -1.15
C SER A 40 0.00 -10.15 -1.92
N PHE A 41 0.09 -10.18 -3.26
CA PHE A 41 -0.66 -9.27 -4.12
C PHE A 41 -2.18 -9.49 -4.04
N GLN A 42 -2.61 -10.76 -4.03
CA GLN A 42 -4.02 -11.13 -3.86
C GLN A 42 -4.54 -10.66 -2.50
N ALA A 43 -3.83 -10.93 -1.41
CA ALA A 43 -4.23 -10.50 -0.07
C ALA A 43 -4.44 -8.97 0.00
N ARG A 44 -3.54 -8.19 -0.59
CA ARG A 44 -3.69 -6.72 -0.67
C ARG A 44 -4.89 -6.30 -1.50
N THR A 45 -5.11 -6.96 -2.64
CA THR A 45 -6.26 -6.66 -3.52
C THR A 45 -7.57 -6.97 -2.80
N THR A 46 -7.64 -8.07 -2.06
CA THR A 46 -8.78 -8.42 -1.20
C THR A 46 -8.97 -7.38 -0.10
N THR A 47 -7.94 -7.00 0.65
CA THR A 47 -8.05 -5.96 1.69
C THR A 47 -8.53 -4.63 1.12
N LEU A 48 -8.02 -4.23 -0.05
CA LEU A 48 -8.50 -3.02 -0.74
C LEU A 48 -9.98 -3.15 -1.12
N SER A 49 -10.37 -4.25 -1.77
CA SER A 49 -11.74 -4.51 -2.21
C SER A 49 -12.74 -4.56 -1.04
N ASP A 50 -12.35 -5.20 0.05
CA ASP A 50 -13.15 -5.27 1.28
C ASP A 50 -13.28 -3.87 1.90
N GLY A 51 -12.20 -3.09 1.91
CA GLY A 51 -12.20 -1.69 2.36
C GLY A 51 -13.07 -0.77 1.50
N PHE A 52 -13.11 -0.97 0.17
CA PHE A 52 -14.05 -0.25 -0.71
C PHE A 52 -15.49 -0.67 -0.45
N SER A 53 -15.76 -1.97 -0.34
CA SER A 53 -17.11 -2.50 -0.08
C SER A 53 -17.66 -2.04 1.27
N ALA A 54 -16.85 -2.08 2.33
CA ALA A 54 -17.23 -1.63 3.66
C ALA A 54 -17.57 -0.13 3.70
N ARG A 55 -16.86 0.69 2.92
CA ARG A 55 -17.16 2.13 2.77
C ARG A 55 -18.44 2.37 1.99
N ALA A 56 -18.61 1.70 0.85
CA ALA A 56 -19.82 1.82 0.04
C ALA A 56 -21.08 1.42 0.82
N ALA A 57 -20.96 0.48 1.77
CA ALA A 57 -22.04 0.06 2.65
C ALA A 57 -22.30 0.98 3.86
N ASN A 58 -21.40 1.92 4.16
CA ASN A 58 -21.51 2.84 5.31
C ASN A 58 -21.82 4.26 4.81
N THR A 59 -23.09 4.65 4.87
CA THR A 59 -23.59 5.92 4.34
C THR A 59 -22.90 7.13 4.98
N GLU A 60 -22.59 7.07 6.28
CA GLU A 60 -21.93 8.15 7.01
C GLU A 60 -20.44 8.28 6.70
N ALA A 61 -19.75 7.16 6.47
CA ALA A 61 -18.36 7.17 5.99
C ALA A 61 -18.29 7.71 4.56
N LEU A 62 -19.23 7.30 3.71
CA LEU A 62 -19.35 7.81 2.34
C LEU A 62 -19.70 9.31 2.31
N SER A 63 -20.62 9.76 3.19
CA SER A 63 -20.95 11.19 3.27
C SER A 63 -19.78 12.02 3.81
N ALA A 64 -19.03 11.50 4.78
CA ALA A 64 -17.80 12.13 5.26
C ALA A 64 -16.75 12.22 4.15
N GLU A 65 -16.51 11.15 3.40
CA GLU A 65 -15.56 11.12 2.27
C GLU A 65 -15.94 12.15 1.21
N LEU A 66 -17.19 12.16 0.75
CA LEU A 66 -17.70 13.11 -0.25
C LEU A 66 -17.64 14.56 0.22
N ARG A 67 -17.89 14.82 1.51
CA ARG A 67 -17.84 16.19 2.07
C ARG A 67 -16.40 16.66 2.29
N VAL A 68 -15.49 15.78 2.72
CA VAL A 68 -14.06 16.10 2.82
C VAL A 68 -13.45 16.32 1.44
N GLU A 69 -13.85 15.55 0.42
CA GLU A 69 -13.47 15.80 -0.97
C GLU A 69 -14.11 17.07 -1.55
N GLY A 70 -15.36 17.38 -1.18
CA GLY A 70 -16.07 18.60 -1.58
C GLY A 70 -15.60 19.89 -0.89
N ILE A 71 -14.86 19.78 0.23
CA ILE A 71 -14.15 20.90 0.86
C ILE A 71 -12.87 21.25 0.10
N ASN A 72 -12.38 20.40 -0.82
CA ASN A 72 -11.31 20.76 -1.72
C ASN A 72 -11.88 21.60 -2.88
N PRO A 73 -11.60 22.91 -2.95
CA PRO A 73 -12.17 23.81 -3.97
C PRO A 73 -11.76 23.46 -5.40
N ASN A 74 -10.83 22.52 -5.60
CA ASN A 74 -10.36 22.05 -6.89
C ASN A 74 -10.95 20.68 -7.31
N ASN A 75 -11.68 19.99 -6.44
CA ASN A 75 -12.30 18.70 -6.76
C ASN A 75 -13.70 18.91 -7.35
N GLN A 76 -13.76 19.08 -8.68
CA GLN A 76 -15.02 18.93 -9.40
C GLN A 76 -15.43 17.45 -9.37
N VAL A 77 -16.23 17.05 -8.39
CA VAL A 77 -16.92 15.74 -8.38
C VAL A 77 -18.06 15.81 -9.40
N THR A 78 -17.72 15.70 -10.69
CA THR A 78 -18.70 15.72 -11.79
C THR A 78 -19.11 14.29 -12.15
N GLY A 79 -20.36 13.92 -11.88
CA GLY A 79 -21.05 12.86 -12.64
C GLY A 79 -21.58 11.64 -11.88
N LEU A 80 -21.46 11.57 -10.55
CA LEU A 80 -22.16 10.55 -9.76
C LEU A 80 -23.50 11.12 -9.28
N PRO A 81 -24.63 10.39 -9.44
CA PRO A 81 -25.94 10.84 -8.96
C PRO A 81 -26.02 10.62 -7.45
N ILE A 82 -25.26 11.42 -6.70
CA ILE A 82 -25.33 11.49 -5.25
C ILE A 82 -25.72 12.93 -4.93
N ASP A 83 -26.91 13.12 -4.36
CA ASP A 83 -27.37 14.42 -3.91
C ASP A 83 -26.47 14.87 -2.74
N ILE A 84 -25.47 15.71 -3.04
CA ILE A 84 -24.66 16.38 -2.01
C ILE A 84 -25.54 17.51 -1.44
N PRO A 85 -25.92 17.48 -0.15
CA PRO A 85 -26.75 18.54 0.43
C PRO A 85 -26.05 19.89 0.32
N GLU A 86 -26.80 20.93 -0.03
CA GLU A 86 -26.36 22.33 -0.17
C GLU A 86 -25.65 22.86 1.10
N SER A 87 -25.91 22.24 2.25
CA SER A 87 -25.16 22.42 3.48
C SER A 87 -23.92 21.50 3.55
N ALA A 88 -22.95 21.70 2.67
CA ALA A 88 -21.58 21.19 2.85
C ALA A 88 -20.85 21.89 4.04
N GLY A 89 -21.56 22.11 5.15
CA GLY A 89 -21.07 22.66 6.41
C GLY A 89 -20.34 21.63 7.26
N VAL A 90 -20.15 21.97 8.55
CA VAL A 90 -19.48 21.18 9.59
C VAL A 90 -19.94 19.71 9.58
N LEU A 91 -18.98 18.77 9.56
CA LEU A 91 -19.25 17.33 9.67
C LEU A 91 -20.05 17.04 10.96
N THR A 92 -21.04 16.16 10.88
CA THR A 92 -21.62 15.60 12.11
C THR A 92 -20.55 14.84 12.90
N GLU A 93 -20.76 14.64 14.20
CA GLU A 93 -19.82 13.88 15.03
C GLU A 93 -19.56 12.47 14.48
N LEU A 94 -20.59 11.81 13.94
CA LEU A 94 -20.46 10.48 13.37
C LEU A 94 -19.66 10.47 12.06
N GLU A 95 -19.92 11.44 11.17
CA GLU A 95 -19.15 11.62 9.93
C GLU A 95 -17.68 11.97 10.22
N TYR A 96 -17.43 12.83 11.20
CA TYR A 96 -16.08 13.19 11.63
C TYR A 96 -15.32 11.97 12.16
N ARG A 97 -15.94 11.17 13.02
CA ARG A 97 -15.35 9.93 13.53
C ARG A 97 -15.11 8.91 12.42
N ALA A 98 -16.03 8.75 11.48
CA ALA A 98 -15.86 7.88 10.33
C ALA A 98 -14.68 8.34 9.44
N GLY A 99 -14.56 9.65 9.20
CA GLY A 99 -13.43 10.24 8.49
C GLY A 99 -12.08 10.04 9.18
N ILE A 100 -12.02 10.11 10.52
CA ILE A 100 -10.79 9.80 11.29
C ILE A 100 -10.39 8.33 11.11
N LEU A 101 -11.34 7.39 11.18
CA LEU A 101 -11.06 5.97 10.98
C LEU A 101 -10.58 5.68 9.55
N HIS A 102 -11.14 6.40 8.58
CA HIS A 102 -10.67 6.35 7.20
C HIS A 102 -9.23 6.85 7.07
N ALA A 103 -8.93 8.04 7.61
CA ALA A 103 -7.58 8.59 7.66
C ALA A 103 -6.58 7.62 8.28
N LEU A 104 -6.92 7.02 9.42
CA LEU A 104 -6.10 6.00 10.07
C LEU A 104 -5.83 4.80 9.14
N SER A 105 -6.85 4.32 8.43
CA SER A 105 -6.73 3.20 7.49
C SER A 105 -5.84 3.53 6.29
N MET A 106 -5.90 4.77 5.78
CA MET A 106 -4.96 5.24 4.76
C MET A 106 -3.53 5.27 5.28
N TRP A 107 -3.31 5.86 6.46
CA TRP A 107 -1.98 5.94 7.06
C TRP A 107 -1.36 4.56 7.31
N GLN A 108 -2.15 3.57 7.73
CA GLN A 108 -1.67 2.20 7.90
C GLN A 108 -1.22 1.56 6.59
N GLN A 109 -1.93 1.82 5.50
CA GLN A 109 -1.53 1.34 4.17
C GLN A 109 -0.22 1.99 3.72
N TRP A 110 -0.07 3.31 3.93
CA TRP A 110 1.17 4.02 3.59
C TRP A 110 2.36 3.56 4.42
N ASN A 111 2.17 3.36 5.74
CA ASN A 111 3.18 2.77 6.61
C ASN A 111 3.58 1.36 6.14
N ASN A 112 2.61 0.53 5.75
CA ASN A 112 2.89 -0.80 5.21
C ASN A 112 3.68 -0.74 3.89
N ILE A 113 3.36 0.21 3.02
CA ILE A 113 4.09 0.43 1.77
C ILE A 113 5.53 0.91 2.04
N HIS A 114 5.70 1.89 2.93
CA HIS A 114 7.01 2.37 3.35
C HIS A 114 7.87 1.21 3.91
N TYR A 115 7.30 0.37 4.75
CA TYR A 115 7.99 -0.82 5.26
C TYR A 115 8.45 -1.77 4.14
N GLN A 116 7.68 -1.94 3.08
CA GLN A 116 8.09 -2.78 1.96
C GLN A 116 9.21 -2.16 1.12
N HIS A 117 9.21 -0.83 0.99
CA HIS A 117 10.29 -0.08 0.35
C HIS A 117 11.60 -0.26 1.11
N GLU A 118 11.57 -0.09 2.43
CA GLU A 118 12.72 -0.36 3.31
C GLU A 118 13.26 -1.80 3.19
N MET A 119 12.39 -2.76 2.87
CA MET A 119 12.77 -4.17 2.70
C MET A 119 13.18 -4.53 1.25
N GLY A 120 13.18 -3.57 0.33
CA GLY A 120 13.53 -3.79 -1.08
C GLY A 120 12.45 -4.51 -1.91
N PHE A 121 11.24 -4.67 -1.37
CA PHE A 121 10.10 -5.27 -2.08
C PHE A 121 9.29 -4.25 -2.89
N MET A 122 9.65 -2.96 -2.83
CA MET A 122 9.03 -1.90 -3.61
C MET A 122 10.07 -1.13 -4.42
N PRO A 123 9.86 -0.91 -5.73
CA PRO A 123 10.72 -0.05 -6.54
C PRO A 123 10.70 1.41 -6.06
N ASP A 124 11.84 2.10 -6.12
CA ASP A 124 11.98 3.50 -5.71
C ASP A 124 11.01 4.45 -6.41
N GLY A 125 10.76 4.23 -7.71
CA GLY A 125 9.80 5.03 -8.48
C GLY A 125 8.34 4.87 -7.99
N SER A 126 7.98 3.72 -7.40
CA SER A 126 6.66 3.54 -6.78
C SER A 126 6.58 4.25 -5.44
N TRP A 127 7.65 4.18 -4.64
CA TRP A 127 7.76 4.93 -3.39
C TRP A 127 7.70 6.44 -3.61
N SER A 128 8.48 6.97 -4.55
CA SER A 128 8.50 8.40 -4.90
C SER A 128 7.11 8.94 -5.30
N ARG A 129 6.34 8.14 -6.06
CA ARG A 129 4.95 8.48 -6.41
C ARG A 129 4.04 8.54 -5.19
N LEU A 130 4.17 7.57 -4.27
CA LEU A 130 3.41 7.59 -3.03
C LEU A 130 3.79 8.79 -2.16
N ARG A 131 5.09 9.03 -1.94
CA ARG A 131 5.59 10.19 -1.19
C ARG A 131 5.02 11.50 -1.72
N SER A 132 4.97 11.66 -3.04
CA SER A 132 4.33 12.82 -3.69
C SER A 132 2.82 12.92 -3.40
N ALA A 133 2.10 11.80 -3.29
CA ALA A 133 0.70 11.80 -2.91
C ALA A 133 0.48 12.13 -1.43
N ILE A 134 1.37 11.66 -0.55
CA ILE A 134 1.37 12.03 0.88
C ILE A 134 1.63 13.53 1.02
N LYS A 135 2.62 14.07 0.29
CA LYS A 135 2.91 15.50 0.25
C LYS A 135 1.69 16.33 -0.12
N ARG A 136 1.00 15.97 -1.21
CA ARG A 136 -0.26 16.62 -1.62
C ARG A 136 -1.35 16.59 -0.55
N ASN A 137 -1.41 15.53 0.28
CA ASN A 137 -2.38 15.48 1.38
C ASN A 137 -2.10 16.57 2.43
N PHE A 138 -0.83 16.84 2.74
CA PHE A 138 -0.45 17.94 3.64
C PHE A 138 -0.67 19.31 3.01
N GLU A 139 -0.32 19.49 1.74
CA GLU A 139 -0.58 20.73 0.99
C GLU A 139 -2.08 21.08 0.99
N GLN A 140 -2.94 20.08 0.78
CA GLN A 140 -4.40 20.23 0.75
C GLN A 140 -5.05 20.25 2.14
N LYS A 141 -4.27 20.07 3.22
CA LYS A 141 -4.77 20.00 4.60
C LYS A 141 -5.94 19.01 4.77
N THR A 142 -5.83 17.85 4.14
CA THR A 142 -6.87 16.80 4.23
C THR A 142 -7.07 16.34 5.67
N LEU A 143 -8.22 15.73 5.99
CA LEU A 143 -8.46 15.16 7.31
C LEU A 143 -7.36 14.16 7.73
N ALA A 144 -6.78 13.43 6.77
CA ALA A 144 -5.63 12.56 7.00
C ALA A 144 -4.40 13.33 7.48
N SER A 145 -4.06 14.46 6.85
CA SER A 145 -2.93 15.30 7.28
C SER A 145 -3.12 15.90 8.68
N LEU A 146 -4.35 16.32 9.01
CA LEU A 146 -4.68 16.96 10.28
C LEU A 146 -4.64 15.98 11.46
N THR A 147 -4.90 14.70 11.19
CA THR A 147 -4.99 13.65 12.22
C THR A 147 -3.71 12.84 12.36
N TYR A 148 -2.71 13.03 11.49
CA TYR A 148 -1.45 12.28 11.51
C TYR A 148 -0.78 12.24 12.90
N LYS A 149 -0.64 13.41 13.54
CA LYS A 149 0.01 13.59 14.85
C LYS A 149 -0.80 12.98 16.01
N SER A 150 -2.07 12.65 15.78
CA SER A 150 -2.95 12.04 16.79
C SER A 150 -2.68 10.55 16.99
N PHE A 151 -1.88 9.92 16.12
CA PHE A 151 -1.57 8.50 16.16
C PHE A 151 -0.09 8.24 16.43
N GLN A 152 0.22 7.04 16.93
CA GLN A 152 1.60 6.60 17.13
C GLN A 152 2.06 5.79 15.92
N TRP A 153 3.22 6.16 15.39
CA TRP A 153 3.81 5.56 14.20
C TRP A 153 5.20 5.00 14.49
N PRO A 154 5.64 3.96 13.75
CA PRO A 154 7.02 3.48 13.84
C PRO A 154 8.03 4.62 13.62
N PRO A 155 9.16 4.67 14.36
CA PRO A 155 10.08 5.81 14.32
C PRO A 155 10.56 6.17 12.91
N LYS A 156 10.93 5.17 12.10
CA LYS A 156 11.38 5.40 10.71
C LYS A 156 10.29 6.03 9.84
N PHE A 157 9.07 5.49 9.90
CA PHE A 157 7.94 6.05 9.15
C PHE A 157 7.62 7.45 9.63
N ARG A 158 7.73 7.71 10.95
CA ARG A 158 7.53 9.05 11.49
C ARG A 158 8.54 10.06 10.95
N THR A 159 9.83 9.73 10.98
CA THR A 159 10.88 10.58 10.44
C THR A 159 10.60 10.97 8.99
N GLU A 160 10.26 9.98 8.15
CA GLU A 160 9.94 10.22 6.74
C GLU A 160 8.75 11.18 6.55
N ILE A 161 7.67 11.01 7.32
CA ILE A 161 6.52 11.91 7.22
C ILE A 161 6.84 13.30 7.77
N ASP A 162 7.62 13.41 8.85
CA ASP A 162 8.04 14.69 9.40
C ASP A 162 8.92 15.47 8.39
N GLU A 163 9.75 14.77 7.61
CA GLU A 163 10.51 15.38 6.49
C GLU A 163 9.59 15.89 5.38
N ILE A 164 8.57 15.12 4.97
CA ILE A 164 7.58 15.57 3.99
C ILE A 164 6.83 16.82 4.48
N ILE A 165 6.46 16.86 5.75
CA ILE A 165 5.79 18.02 6.35
C ILE A 165 6.70 19.25 6.27
N ALA A 166 7.98 19.09 6.64
CA ALA A 166 8.96 20.18 6.57
C ALA A 166 9.12 20.72 5.14
N GLU A 167 9.15 19.85 4.12
CA GLU A 167 9.18 20.26 2.71
C GLU A 167 7.98 21.12 2.33
N VAL A 168 6.77 20.72 2.73
CA VAL A 168 5.53 21.47 2.46
C VAL A 168 5.54 22.82 3.17
N GLU A 169 6.05 22.90 4.39
CA GLU A 169 6.14 24.15 5.15
C GLU A 169 7.11 25.14 4.50
N VAL A 170 8.26 24.66 3.99
CA VAL A 170 9.24 25.49 3.29
C VAL A 170 8.68 26.04 1.97
N GLU A 171 8.01 25.20 1.18
CA GLU A 171 7.44 25.62 -0.11
C GLU A 171 6.29 26.63 0.04
N ASN A 172 5.47 26.50 1.09
CA ASN A 172 4.39 27.45 1.36
C ASN A 172 4.88 28.81 1.93
N SER A 173 6.17 28.92 2.27
CA SER A 173 6.78 30.14 2.81
C SER A 173 7.47 31.00 1.73
N GLN A 174 7.46 30.55 0.46
CA GLN A 174 7.98 31.26 -0.71
C GLN A 174 6.85 31.93 -1.50
#